data_AF-W1XT88-F1
#
_entry.id   AF-W1XT88-F1
#
_cell.length_a   1.000
_cell.length_b   1.000
_cell.length_c   1.000
_cell.angle_alpha   90.00
_cell.angle_beta   90.00
_cell.angle_gamma   90.00
#
_symmetry.space_group_name_H-M   'P 1'
#
loop_
_entity.id
_entity.type
_entity.pdbx_description
1 polymer ?
#
loop_
_entity_poly.entity_id
_entity_poly.type
_entity_poly.pdbx_seq_one_letter_code
_entity_poly.pdbx_strand_id
1 'polypeptide(L)'
;FYHLDGIRVDAVSNILYLDYDNAPWTPNKDGGNLNYEGYYFLQRLNTVIKLAHPDVMMIAEESSSATKITGPKEIGGLGFDYKWNMGWMN
;
A
#
# COMPACT_ATOMS: atom_id res chain seq x y z
N PHE A 1 -5.64 14.93 -21.25
CA PHE A 1 -5.72 15.18 -19.79
C PHE A 1 -6.95 14.44 -19.30
N TYR A 2 -6.81 13.53 -18.33
CA TYR A 2 -7.83 12.51 -18.04
C TYR A 2 -8.68 12.79 -16.78
N HIS A 3 -8.35 13.85 -16.01
CA HIS A 3 -9.13 14.34 -14.85
C HIS A 3 -9.63 13.23 -13.91
N LEU A 4 -8.76 12.28 -13.57
CA LEU A 4 -9.14 11.19 -12.67
C LEU A 4 -9.22 11.73 -11.23
N ASP A 5 -10.31 11.41 -10.53
CA ASP A 5 -10.53 11.81 -9.14
C ASP A 5 -9.98 10.81 -8.12
N GLY A 6 -9.48 9.66 -8.58
CA GLY A 6 -8.99 8.62 -7.68
C GLY A 6 -8.26 7.48 -8.37
N ILE A 7 -7.45 6.79 -7.58
CA ILE A 7 -6.76 5.56 -7.94
C ILE A 7 -7.05 4.51 -6.87
N ARG A 8 -7.44 3.32 -7.32
CA ARG A 8 -7.45 2.12 -6.48
C ARG A 8 -6.28 1.24 -6.89
N VAL A 9 -5.52 0.78 -5.90
CA VAL A 9 -4.49 -0.25 -6.06
C VAL A 9 -5.06 -1.57 -5.56
N ASP A 10 -5.09 -2.57 -6.44
CA ASP A 10 -5.45 -3.95 -6.14
C ASP A 10 -4.25 -4.75 -5.63
N ALA A 11 -4.49 -5.78 -4.83
CA ALA A 11 -3.49 -6.74 -4.36
C ALA A 11 -2.25 -6.09 -3.75
N VAL A 12 -2.43 -5.09 -2.89
CA VAL A 12 -1.32 -4.36 -2.25
C VAL A 12 -0.40 -5.30 -1.45
N SER A 13 -0.93 -6.41 -0.93
CA SER A 13 -0.15 -7.43 -0.23
C SER A 13 0.97 -8.02 -1.10
N ASN A 14 0.75 -8.16 -2.43
CA ASN A 14 1.78 -8.63 -3.37
C ASN A 14 2.93 -7.64 -3.53
N ILE A 15 2.68 -6.35 -3.26
CA ILE A 15 3.71 -5.31 -3.27
C ILE A 15 4.46 -5.30 -1.94
N LEU A 16 3.75 -5.53 -0.83
CA LEU A 16 4.29 -5.37 0.52
C LEU A 16 5.11 -6.54 1.03
N TYR A 17 4.81 -7.77 0.60
CA TYR A 17 5.40 -8.96 1.21
C TYR A 17 6.08 -9.84 0.16
N LEU A 18 7.34 -10.18 0.42
CA LEU A 18 8.19 -10.97 -0.47
C LEU A 18 7.74 -12.43 -0.58
N ASP A 19 6.99 -12.90 0.40
CA ASP A 19 6.48 -14.27 0.52
C ASP A 19 5.00 -14.42 0.14
N TYR A 20 4.32 -13.33 -0.21
CA TYR A 20 2.91 -13.39 -0.54
C TYR A 20 2.69 -14.03 -1.91
N ASP A 21 1.98 -15.16 -1.92
CA ASP A 21 1.72 -16.03 -3.09
C ASP A 21 2.98 -16.37 -3.91
N ASN A 22 4.16 -16.35 -3.27
CA ASN A 22 5.44 -16.59 -3.94
C ASN A 22 6.31 -17.54 -3.12
N ALA A 23 6.65 -18.68 -3.72
CA ALA A 23 7.57 -19.65 -3.13
C ALA A 23 8.45 -20.31 -4.22
N PRO A 24 9.77 -20.47 -3.98
CA PRO A 24 10.53 -20.02 -2.81
C PRO A 24 10.82 -18.50 -2.83
N TRP A 25 10.95 -17.88 -1.66
CA TRP A 25 11.22 -16.44 -1.51
C TRP A 25 12.51 -16.17 -0.72
N THR A 26 13.04 -14.96 -0.82
CA THR A 26 14.29 -14.53 -0.15
C THR A 26 13.99 -13.46 0.90
N PRO A 27 14.47 -13.62 2.16
CA PRO A 27 14.33 -12.60 3.20
C PRO A 27 14.91 -11.24 2.82
N ASN A 28 14.30 -10.18 3.36
CA ASN A 28 14.90 -8.85 3.33
C ASN A 28 16.17 -8.81 4.21
N LYS A 29 16.90 -7.70 4.17
CA LYS A 29 18.17 -7.51 4.90
C LYS A 29 18.07 -7.74 6.42
N ASP A 30 16.88 -7.60 7.00
CA ASP A 30 16.60 -7.74 8.43
C ASP A 30 16.01 -9.13 8.76
N GLY A 31 15.98 -10.05 7.78
CA GLY A 31 15.49 -11.42 7.92
C GLY A 31 13.96 -11.56 7.85
N GLY A 32 13.23 -10.47 7.59
CA GLY A 32 11.77 -10.46 7.47
C GLY A 32 11.28 -10.60 6.04
N ASN A 33 9.96 -10.63 5.88
CA ASN A 33 9.28 -10.71 4.57
C ASN A 33 8.84 -9.36 4.01
N LEU A 34 9.00 -8.26 4.74
CA LEU A 34 8.57 -6.95 4.23
C LEU A 34 9.45 -6.53 3.05
N ASN A 35 8.81 -6.23 1.92
CA ASN A 35 9.43 -5.62 0.75
C ASN A 35 9.60 -4.11 1.00
N TYR A 36 10.79 -3.70 1.45
CA TYR A 36 11.05 -2.29 1.78
C TYR A 36 10.89 -1.38 0.56
N GLU A 37 11.32 -1.84 -0.61
CA GLU A 37 11.22 -1.11 -1.87
C GLU A 37 9.75 -0.88 -2.24
N GLY A 38 8.91 -1.91 -2.13
CA GLY A 38 7.46 -1.81 -2.35
C GLY A 38 6.79 -0.89 -1.33
N TYR A 39 7.15 -1.02 -0.06
CA TYR A 39 6.65 -0.17 1.02
C TYR A 39 6.97 1.32 0.77
N TYR A 40 8.24 1.64 0.48
CA TYR A 40 8.67 3.01 0.20
C TYR A 40 8.10 3.57 -1.11
N PHE A 41 7.93 2.71 -2.13
CA PHE A 41 7.27 3.09 -3.37
C PHE A 41 5.86 3.59 -3.10
N LEU A 42 5.04 2.84 -2.34
CA LEU A 42 3.66 3.23 -2.04
C LEU A 42 3.59 4.52 -1.21
N GLN A 43 4.46 4.67 -0.20
CA GLN A 43 4.55 5.93 0.56
C GLN A 43 4.88 7.12 -0.33
N ARG A 44 5.85 6.96 -1.25
CA ARG A 44 6.25 8.02 -2.17
C ARG A 44 5.15 8.33 -3.18
N LEU A 45 4.50 7.31 -3.74
CA LEU A 45 3.39 7.45 -4.68
C LEU A 45 2.28 8.31 -4.08
N ASN A 46 1.78 7.93 -2.90
CA ASN A 46 0.73 8.66 -2.21
C ASN A 46 1.16 10.08 -1.84
N THR A 47 2.39 10.26 -1.36
CA THR A 47 2.93 11.59 -1.03
C THR A 47 2.96 12.51 -2.26
N VAL A 48 3.47 12.02 -3.40
CA VAL A 48 3.58 12.84 -4.62
C VAL A 48 2.21 13.17 -5.19
N ILE A 49 1.27 12.21 -5.21
CA ILE A 49 -0.09 12.46 -5.68
C ILE A 49 -0.78 13.50 -4.80
N LYS A 50 -0.73 13.36 -3.48
CA LYS A 50 -1.38 14.31 -2.55
C LYS A 50 -0.75 15.71 -2.58
N LEU A 51 0.54 15.83 -2.90
CA LEU A 51 1.19 17.12 -3.10
C LEU A 51 0.72 17.82 -4.38
N ALA A 52 0.52 17.07 -5.48
CA ALA A 52 0.11 17.64 -6.76
C ALA A 52 -1.42 17.83 -6.86
N HIS A 53 -2.18 16.89 -6.30
CA HIS A 53 -3.63 16.78 -6.36
C HIS A 53 -4.18 16.33 -5.00
N PRO A 54 -4.34 17.26 -4.03
CA PRO A 54 -4.76 16.93 -2.66
C PRO A 54 -6.10 16.19 -2.57
N ASP A 55 -7.01 16.46 -3.51
CA ASP A 55 -8.38 15.95 -3.51
C ASP A 55 -8.51 14.56 -4.15
N VAL A 56 -7.46 14.04 -4.81
CA VAL A 56 -7.50 12.72 -5.45
C VAL A 56 -7.53 11.62 -4.40
N MET A 57 -8.49 10.71 -4.48
CA MET A 57 -8.63 9.58 -3.57
C MET A 57 -7.61 8.49 -3.87
N MET A 58 -6.92 8.00 -2.84
CA MET A 58 -6.04 6.84 -2.90
C MET A 58 -6.66 5.70 -2.10
N ILE A 59 -7.05 4.62 -2.78
CA ILE A 59 -7.73 3.46 -2.17
C ILE A 59 -6.87 2.21 -2.34
N ALA A 60 -6.71 1.44 -1.27
CA ALA A 60 -6.03 0.16 -1.30
C ALA A 60 -7.01 -1.01 -1.09
N GLU A 61 -6.84 -2.06 -1.87
CA GLU A 61 -7.26 -3.41 -1.49
C GLU A 61 -6.01 -4.15 -0.98
N GLU A 62 -6.09 -4.66 0.24
CA GLU A 62 -4.97 -5.30 0.92
C GLU A 62 -5.54 -6.35 1.89
N SER A 63 -5.08 -7.59 1.78
CA SER A 63 -5.72 -8.77 2.37
C SER A 63 -5.11 -9.21 3.70
N SER A 64 -3.97 -8.64 4.12
CA SER A 64 -3.36 -8.91 5.43
C SER A 64 -3.78 -7.89 6.49
N SER A 65 -3.26 -8.03 7.71
CA SER A 65 -3.55 -7.13 8.85
C SER A 65 -2.31 -6.55 9.52
N ALA A 66 -1.10 -6.87 9.04
CA ALA A 66 0.13 -6.51 9.73
C ALA A 66 0.57 -5.05 9.49
N THR A 67 0.34 -4.54 8.28
CA THR A 67 0.80 -3.20 7.88
C THR A 67 -0.34 -2.17 7.97
N LYS A 68 -0.04 -1.00 8.52
CA LYS A 68 -0.97 0.12 8.55
C LYS A 68 -1.07 0.75 7.16
N ILE A 69 -2.18 0.50 6.46
CA ILE A 69 -2.37 0.92 5.08
C ILE A 69 -2.79 2.39 4.97
N THR A 70 -3.72 2.83 5.80
CA THR A 70 -4.26 4.20 5.75
C THR A 70 -3.53 5.17 6.67
N GLY A 71 -3.60 6.44 6.30
CA GLY A 71 -3.03 7.54 7.09
C GLY A 71 -1.56 7.85 6.78
N PRO A 72 -1.03 8.92 7.40
CA PRO A 72 0.26 9.50 7.05
C PRO A 72 1.45 8.60 7.43
N LYS A 73 2.57 8.77 6.71
CA LYS A 73 3.81 7.99 6.94
C LYS A 73 4.39 8.23 8.35
N GLU A 74 4.18 9.41 8.91
CA GLU A 74 4.67 9.84 10.22
C GLU A 74 4.12 8.98 11.36
N ILE A 75 2.97 8.33 11.14
CA ILE A 75 2.35 7.39 12.10
C ILE A 75 2.41 5.93 11.62
N GLY A 76 3.34 5.63 10.69
CA GLY A 76 3.58 4.31 10.12
C GLY A 76 2.62 3.92 8.98
N GLY A 77 1.83 4.84 8.44
CA GLY A 77 0.90 4.59 7.34
C GLY A 77 1.56 4.58 5.95
N LEU A 78 0.84 4.10 4.94
CA LEU A 78 1.27 4.15 3.54
C LEU A 78 0.74 5.38 2.79
N GLY A 79 -0.13 6.18 3.39
CA GLY A 79 -0.70 7.39 2.77
C GLY A 79 -1.99 7.16 1.98
N PHE A 80 -2.59 5.96 2.02
CA PHE A 80 -3.93 5.75 1.45
C PHE A 80 -5.01 6.43 2.31
N ASP A 81 -6.06 6.92 1.67
CA ASP A 81 -7.23 7.47 2.35
C ASP A 81 -8.13 6.35 2.88
N TYR A 82 -8.32 5.30 2.07
CA TYR A 82 -9.20 4.18 2.37
C TYR A 82 -8.53 2.84 2.10
N LYS A 83 -8.91 1.83 2.91
CA LYS A 83 -8.62 0.42 2.70
C LYS A 83 -9.95 -0.33 2.57
N TRP A 84 -10.08 -1.18 1.56
CA TRP A 84 -11.20 -2.12 1.47
C TRP A 84 -11.23 -3.06 2.67
N ASN A 85 -12.38 -3.14 3.34
CA ASN A 85 -12.57 -4.04 4.47
C ASN A 85 -12.93 -5.43 3.96
N MET A 86 -11.92 -6.19 3.53
CA MET A 86 -12.10 -7.54 3.02
C MET A 86 -12.70 -8.48 4.07
N GLY A 87 -12.34 -8.31 5.36
CA GLY A 87 -12.87 -9.10 6.46
C GLY A 87 -14.38 -8.96 6.68
N TRP A 88 -14.94 -7.77 6.44
CA TRP A 88 -16.40 -7.53 6.50
C TRP A 88 -17.16 -8.13 5.32
N MET A 89 -16.51 -8.24 4.15
CA MET A 89 -17.14 -8.73 2.93
C MET A 89 -17.33 -10.26 2.89
N ASN A 90 -16.51 -10.99 3.65
CA ASN A 90 -16.48 -12.46 3.70
C ASN A 90 -17.66 -13.10 4.44
#